data_AF-A0A6I3UXW9-F1
#
_entry.id   AF-A0A6I3UXW9-F1
#
_cell.length_a   1.000
_cell.length_b   1.000
_cell.length_c   1.000
_cell.angle_alpha   90.00
_cell.angle_beta   90.00
_cell.angle_gamma   90.00
#
_symmetry.space_group_name_H-M   'P 1'
#
loop_
_entity.id
_entity.type
_entity.pdbx_description
1 polymer ?
#
loop_
_entity_poly.entity_id
_entity_poly.type
_entity_poly.pdbx_seq_one_letter_code
_entity_poly.pdbx_strand_id
1 'polypeptide(L)'
;MSGLLGADRLIAKCRRLASKKTGEDIVLRAVHNATIKVVQADARRLAPARDGELITSIKTRAKMDGDKAIGEVYTNLKYAPYVEFGTGPKGQAGHSGISPEVSVTYKSSPWYV
;
A
#
# COMPACT_ATOMS: atom_id res chain seq x y z
N MET A 1 18.12 -53.59 -0.88
CA MET A 1 18.52 -52.20 -1.20
C MET A 1 17.92 -51.29 -0.15
N SER A 2 18.76 -50.74 0.72
CA SER A 2 18.38 -49.81 1.78
C SER A 2 17.89 -48.51 1.12
N GLY A 3 16.57 -48.28 1.09
CA GLY A 3 16.02 -47.02 0.61
C GLY A 3 16.50 -45.88 1.51
N LEU A 4 16.96 -44.78 0.92
CA LEU A 4 17.35 -43.58 1.64
C LEU A 4 16.14 -43.06 2.45
N LEU A 5 16.16 -43.31 3.76
CA LEU A 5 15.12 -42.89 4.69
C LEU A 5 14.93 -41.36 4.60
N GLY A 6 13.74 -40.94 4.20
CA GLY A 6 13.35 -39.52 4.15
C GLY A 6 13.61 -38.79 2.83
N ALA A 7 14.13 -39.48 1.80
CA ALA A 7 14.32 -38.89 0.48
C ALA A 7 13.00 -38.32 -0.10
N ASP A 8 11.89 -39.05 0.03
CA ASP A 8 10.57 -38.60 -0.45
C ASP A 8 10.10 -37.32 0.24
N ARG A 9 10.36 -37.21 1.54
CA ARG A 9 10.00 -36.01 2.34
C ARG A 9 10.81 -34.80 1.91
N LEU A 10 12.09 -35.00 1.61
CA LEU A 10 12.95 -33.92 1.09
C LEU A 10 12.48 -33.47 -0.29
N ILE A 11 12.24 -34.41 -1.21
CA ILE A 11 11.75 -34.13 -2.57
C ILE A 11 10.42 -33.38 -2.51
N ALA A 12 9.49 -33.79 -1.63
CA ALA A 12 8.22 -33.09 -1.42
C ALA A 12 8.41 -31.65 -0.94
N LYS A 13 9.35 -31.40 -0.01
CA LYS A 13 9.68 -30.04 0.44
C LYS A 13 10.29 -29.21 -0.68
N CYS A 14 11.22 -29.75 -1.45
CA CYS A 14 11.84 -29.06 -2.58
C CYS A 14 10.80 -28.68 -3.64
N ARG A 15 9.89 -29.60 -4.01
CA ARG A 15 8.79 -29.32 -4.94
C ARG A 15 7.85 -28.24 -4.41
N ARG A 16 7.54 -28.27 -3.12
CA ARG A 16 6.73 -27.22 -2.49
C ARG A 16 7.44 -25.87 -2.55
N LEU A 17 8.72 -25.79 -2.20
CA LEU A 17 9.48 -24.54 -2.26
C LEU A 17 9.64 -24.00 -3.71
N ALA A 18 9.81 -24.91 -4.67
CA ALA A 18 9.88 -24.57 -6.09
C ALA A 18 8.52 -24.20 -6.71
N SER A 19 7.41 -24.36 -5.98
CA SER A 19 6.09 -24.01 -6.50
C SER A 19 5.95 -22.50 -6.66
N LYS A 20 5.40 -22.07 -7.81
CA LYS A 20 5.10 -20.66 -8.11
C LYS A 20 4.34 -19.97 -6.98
N LYS A 21 3.31 -20.65 -6.44
CA LYS A 21 2.51 -20.18 -5.29
C LYS A 21 3.33 -19.84 -4.05
N THR A 22 4.38 -20.62 -3.74
CA THR A 22 5.23 -20.33 -2.57
C THR A 22 6.11 -19.11 -2.84
N GLY A 23 6.64 -18.98 -4.05
CA GLY A 23 7.38 -17.78 -4.45
C GLY A 23 6.51 -16.52 -4.38
N GLU A 24 5.30 -16.57 -4.92
CA GLU A 24 4.33 -15.46 -4.87
C GLU A 24 3.99 -15.04 -3.44
N ASP A 25 3.71 -16.00 -2.53
CA ASP A 25 3.42 -15.68 -1.11
C ASP A 25 4.62 -15.00 -0.42
N ILE A 26 5.85 -15.45 -0.69
CA ILE A 26 7.06 -14.84 -0.13
C ILE A 26 7.21 -13.39 -0.60
N VAL A 27 7.07 -13.15 -1.91
CA VAL A 27 7.19 -11.80 -2.49
C VAL A 27 6.05 -10.92 -1.98
N LEU A 28 4.82 -11.41 -1.95
CA LEU A 28 3.65 -10.67 -1.48
C LEU A 28 3.80 -10.26 -0.02
N ARG A 29 4.29 -11.16 0.85
CA ARG A 29 4.59 -10.85 2.25
C ARG A 29 5.68 -9.81 2.39
N ALA A 30 6.74 -9.90 1.58
CA ALA A 30 7.82 -8.92 1.59
C ALA A 30 7.30 -7.51 1.22
N VAL A 31 6.52 -7.42 0.14
CA VAL A 31 5.89 -6.16 -0.30
C VAL A 31 4.91 -5.63 0.74
N HIS A 32 4.07 -6.48 1.32
CA HIS A 32 3.12 -6.06 2.36
C HIS A 32 3.84 -5.50 3.59
N ASN A 33 4.93 -6.14 4.02
CA ASN A 33 5.74 -5.66 5.14
C ASN A 33 6.40 -4.31 4.84
N ALA A 34 6.92 -4.12 3.63
CA ALA A 34 7.46 -2.82 3.21
C ALA A 34 6.38 -1.73 3.18
N THR A 35 5.19 -2.08 2.70
CA THR A 35 4.02 -1.19 2.66
C THR A 35 3.62 -0.73 4.06
N ILE A 36 3.60 -1.63 5.04
CA ILE A 36 3.28 -1.31 6.43
C ILE A 36 4.39 -0.47 7.07
N LYS A 37 5.65 -0.91 6.96
CA LYS A 37 6.75 -0.33 7.73
C LYS A 37 7.25 1.00 7.20
N VAL A 38 7.12 1.22 5.90
CA VAL A 38 7.63 2.42 5.22
C VAL A 38 6.45 3.31 4.86
N VAL A 39 5.63 2.87 3.90
CA VAL A 39 4.63 3.74 3.27
C VAL A 39 3.51 4.13 4.24
N GLN A 40 2.95 3.16 4.97
CA GLN A 40 1.90 3.44 5.96
C GLN A 40 2.43 4.23 7.16
N ALA A 41 3.66 3.92 7.61
CA ALA A 41 4.29 4.64 8.70
C ALA A 41 4.48 6.12 8.34
N ASP A 42 4.98 6.42 7.15
CA ASP A 42 5.13 7.80 6.67
C ASP A 42 3.77 8.48 6.44
N ALA A 43 2.80 7.80 5.82
CA ALA A 43 1.45 8.35 5.64
C ALA A 43 0.81 8.73 6.98
N ARG A 44 0.97 7.90 8.01
CA ARG A 44 0.49 8.19 9.37
C ARG A 44 1.25 9.33 10.05
N ARG A 45 2.56 9.42 9.83
CA ARG A 45 3.41 10.48 10.40
C ARG A 45 3.12 11.85 9.80
N LEU A 46 2.81 11.90 8.50
CA LEU A 46 2.54 13.15 7.78
C LEU A 46 1.08 13.59 7.88
N ALA A 47 0.17 12.67 8.21
CA ALA A 47 -1.23 13.01 8.40
C ALA A 47 -1.45 13.90 9.64
N PRO A 48 -2.38 14.87 9.58
CA PRO A 48 -2.70 15.73 10.71
C PRO A 48 -3.28 14.93 11.90
N ALA A 49 -2.74 15.18 13.09
CA ALA A 49 -3.10 14.50 14.33
C ALA A 49 -4.17 15.24 15.15
N ARG A 50 -5.26 15.70 14.53
CA ARG A 50 -6.30 16.48 15.25
C ARG A 50 -7.00 15.63 16.33
N ASP A 51 -7.69 14.58 15.89
CA ASP A 51 -8.40 13.57 16.69
C ASP A 51 -7.83 12.16 16.44
N GLY A 52 -6.89 12.03 15.50
CA GLY A 52 -6.28 10.77 15.11
C GLY A 52 -7.16 9.89 14.22
N GLU A 53 -8.36 10.34 13.81
CA GLU A 53 -9.26 9.54 12.97
C GLU A 53 -8.61 9.20 11.63
N LEU A 54 -8.01 10.19 10.97
CA LEU A 54 -7.31 9.96 9.70
C LEU A 54 -6.16 8.98 9.88
N ILE A 55 -5.30 9.19 10.87
CA ILE A 55 -4.13 8.33 11.15
C ILE A 55 -4.56 6.88 11.38
N THR A 56 -5.60 6.67 12.18
CA THR A 56 -6.11 5.33 12.52
C THR A 56 -6.84 4.67 11.35
N SER A 57 -7.45 5.47 10.46
CA SER A 57 -8.16 4.98 9.26
C SER A 57 -7.24 4.49 8.14
N ILE A 58 -5.97 4.89 8.12
CA ILE A 58 -5.00 4.49 7.09
C ILE A 58 -4.69 3.00 7.25
N LYS A 59 -5.14 2.20 6.28
CA LYS A 59 -4.99 0.75 6.20
C LYS A 59 -4.09 0.35 5.04
N THR A 60 -3.63 -0.89 5.07
CA THR A 60 -2.83 -1.48 4.00
C THR A 60 -3.52 -2.70 3.42
N ARG A 61 -3.20 -3.01 2.17
CA ARG A 61 -3.46 -4.32 1.57
C ARG A 61 -2.33 -4.64 0.60
N ALA A 62 -2.11 -5.92 0.34
CA ALA A 62 -1.22 -6.36 -0.73
C ALA A 62 -1.96 -7.36 -1.61
N LYS A 63 -1.75 -7.27 -2.93
CA LYS A 63 -2.35 -8.17 -3.92
C LYS A 63 -1.31 -8.54 -4.97
N MET A 64 -1.48 -9.71 -5.56
CA MET A 64 -0.79 -10.06 -6.80
C MET A 64 -1.58 -9.48 -7.98
N ASP A 65 -0.87 -8.85 -8.90
CA ASP A 65 -1.40 -8.36 -10.17
C ASP A 65 -0.55 -8.93 -11.30
N GLY A 66 -1.04 -9.99 -11.93
CA GLY A 66 -0.24 -10.84 -12.81
C GLY A 66 1.00 -11.38 -12.07
N ASP A 67 2.19 -11.08 -12.61
CA ASP A 67 3.47 -11.49 -12.03
C ASP A 67 4.08 -10.42 -11.08
N LYS A 68 3.33 -9.37 -10.72
CA LYS A 68 3.79 -8.30 -9.82
C LYS A 68 3.07 -8.39 -8.47
N ALA A 69 3.79 -8.15 -7.38
CA ALA A 69 3.20 -7.93 -6.07
C ALA A 69 3.02 -6.43 -5.84
N ILE A 70 1.80 -5.99 -5.57
CA ILE A 70 1.45 -4.58 -5.33
C ILE A 70 1.02 -4.41 -3.88
N GLY A 71 1.65 -3.46 -3.20
CA GLY A 71 1.24 -2.99 -1.88
C GLY A 71 0.50 -1.67 -2.00
N GLU A 72 -0.64 -1.56 -1.31
CA GLU A 72 -1.51 -0.39 -1.37
C GLU A 72 -1.78 0.14 0.03
N VAL A 73 -1.73 1.46 0.17
CA VAL A 73 -2.11 2.20 1.38
C VAL A 73 -3.36 3.01 1.04
N TYR A 74 -4.39 2.91 1.87
CA TYR A 74 -5.68 3.54 1.57
C TYR A 74 -6.44 3.94 2.84
N THR A 75 -7.40 4.85 2.65
CA THR A 75 -8.42 5.22 3.64
C THR A 75 -9.76 5.44 2.93
N ASN A 76 -10.86 5.20 3.64
CA ASN A 76 -12.21 5.46 3.14
C ASN A 76 -12.82 6.77 3.67
N LEU A 77 -12.03 7.59 4.37
CA LEU A 77 -12.52 8.86 4.88
C LEU A 77 -12.72 9.85 3.72
N LYS A 78 -13.94 10.38 3.60
CA LYS A 78 -14.33 11.28 2.51
C LYS A 78 -13.49 12.55 2.44
N TYR A 79 -12.96 13.00 3.59
CA TYR A 79 -12.16 14.22 3.65
C TYR A 79 -10.67 14.00 3.39
N ALA A 80 -10.19 12.75 3.36
CA ALA A 80 -8.76 12.45 3.18
C ALA A 80 -8.16 13.00 1.87
N PRO A 81 -8.86 12.97 0.71
CA PRO A 81 -8.34 13.57 -0.51
C PRO A 81 -8.05 15.07 -0.39
N TYR A 82 -8.82 15.79 0.43
CA TYR A 82 -8.60 17.23 0.67
C TYR A 82 -7.37 17.49 1.53
N VAL A 83 -6.97 16.53 2.35
CA VAL A 83 -5.73 16.59 3.15
C VAL A 83 -4.52 16.27 2.28
N GLU A 84 -4.65 15.26 1.42
CA GLU A 84 -3.56 14.81 0.53
C GLU A 84 -3.26 15.83 -0.57
N PHE A 85 -4.29 16.25 -1.31
CA PHE A 85 -4.12 17.11 -2.48
C PHE A 85 -4.29 18.60 -2.18
N GLY A 86 -4.68 18.94 -0.94
CA GLY A 86 -5.03 20.28 -0.53
C GLY A 86 -6.37 20.77 -1.11
N THR A 87 -6.72 22.00 -0.78
CA THR A 87 -7.98 22.63 -1.21
C THR A 87 -7.75 24.04 -1.76
N GLY A 88 -8.59 24.43 -2.72
CA GLY A 88 -8.60 25.77 -3.30
C GLY A 88 -7.26 26.23 -3.89
N PRO A 89 -6.98 27.55 -3.87
CA PRO A 89 -5.73 28.12 -4.40
C PRO A 89 -4.46 27.57 -3.75
N LYS A 90 -4.53 27.17 -2.47
CA LYS A 90 -3.39 26.59 -1.74
C LYS A 90 -3.06 25.18 -2.24
N GLY A 91 -4.05 24.33 -2.45
CA GLY A 91 -3.86 23.01 -3.05
C GLY A 91 -3.33 23.10 -4.48
N GLN A 92 -3.85 24.06 -5.25
CA GLN A 92 -3.40 24.31 -6.63
C GLN A 92 -1.92 24.76 -6.70
N ALA A 93 -1.47 25.61 -5.77
CA ALA A 93 -0.08 26.05 -5.70
C ALA A 93 0.87 24.92 -5.23
N GLY A 94 0.39 24.01 -4.38
CA GLY A 94 1.16 22.90 -3.80
C GLY A 94 1.10 21.58 -4.56
N HIS A 95 0.72 21.60 -5.84
CA HIS A 95 0.40 20.39 -6.61
C HIS A 95 1.63 19.56 -7.07
N SER A 96 2.86 19.99 -6.75
CA SER A 96 4.06 19.26 -7.15
C SER A 96 4.21 17.97 -6.33
N GLY A 97 4.30 16.82 -7.01
CA GLY A 97 4.51 15.51 -6.38
C GLY A 97 3.25 14.67 -6.17
N ILE A 98 2.08 15.12 -6.65
CA ILE A 98 0.89 14.28 -6.68
C ILE A 98 1.00 13.21 -7.79
N SER A 99 0.30 12.09 -7.62
CA SER A 99 0.32 11.01 -8.62
C SER A 99 -0.19 11.50 -9.98
N PRO A 100 0.53 11.25 -11.09
CA PRO A 100 0.09 11.64 -12.43
C PRO A 100 -1.20 10.92 -12.87
N GLU A 101 -1.56 9.82 -12.20
CA GLU A 101 -2.77 9.04 -12.49
C GLU A 101 -4.05 9.67 -11.90
N VAL A 102 -3.93 10.69 -11.05
CA VAL A 102 -5.08 11.33 -10.38
C VAL A 102 -5.30 12.73 -10.96
N SER A 103 -6.37 12.90 -11.73
CA SER A 103 -6.78 14.22 -12.24
C SER A 103 -7.54 14.98 -11.15
N VAL A 104 -6.87 15.93 -10.47
CA VAL A 104 -7.49 16.79 -9.44
C VAL A 104 -7.90 18.13 -10.07
N THR A 105 -9.10 18.63 -9.75
CA THR A 105 -9.55 19.98 -10.13
C THR A 105 -9.87 20.78 -8.86
N TYR A 106 -9.28 21.97 -8.73
CA TYR A 106 -9.50 22.85 -7.59
C TYR A 106 -10.54 23.92 -7.92
N LYS A 107 -11.48 24.18 -7.00
CA LYS A 107 -12.38 25.33 -7.09
C LYS A 107 -11.73 26.53 -6.40
N SER A 108 -11.56 27.62 -7.14
CA SER A 108 -10.95 28.88 -6.67
C SER A 108 -11.95 29.87 -6.07
N SER A 109 -13.26 29.67 -6.26
CA SER A 109 -14.31 30.55 -5.72
C SER A 109 -14.48 30.36 -4.20
N PRO A 110 -14.42 31.42 -3.38
CA PRO A 110 -14.73 31.35 -1.95
C PRO A 110 -16.18 30.88 -1.72
N TRP A 111 -16.41 30.22 -0.59
CA TRP A 111 -17.76 30.03 -0.06
C TRP A 111 -18.11 31.31 0.72
N TYR A 112 -18.82 32.23 0.06
CA TYR A 112 -19.39 33.48 0.59
C TYR A 112 -18.46 34.35 1.48
N VAL A 113 -18.09 35.53 0.98
CA VAL A 113 -17.52 36.63 1.79
C VAL A 113 -18.63 37.51 2.35
#